data_AF-A0A5Q4F459-F1
#
_entry.id   AF-A0A5Q4F459-F1
#
_cell.length_a   1.000
_cell.length_b   1.000
_cell.length_c   1.000
_cell.angle_alpha   90.00
_cell.angle_beta   90.00
_cell.angle_gamma   90.00
#
_symmetry.space_group_name_H-M   'P 1'
#
loop_
_entity.id
_entity.type
_entity.pdbx_description
1 polymer ?
#
loop_
_entity_poly.entity_id
_entity_poly.type
_entity_poly.pdbx_seq_one_letter_code
_entity_poly.pdbx_strand_id
1 'polypeptide(L)'
;MKLALTHLSALLLVSMALFSCRGQTTDKPPVRTHFNMNFQERFNAQQENPFFEDGMAMRLPVEGTVARGLLRHDTALFEGLDEQGDFVTEIPFDLTRDFLYRGKDRYDIFCQMCHGGTGDGQGIIMTGQYGYVPAPTFHREASREMPDGEFYSAIANGIRTMPSYATQINVEDRWAIVAYIRALQRSQFVPETEMDQFDINLAELRNEFFAEQERLEALAASRVVVGDDDISVARGERLYVQNACQACHSVDGRAGVGPSFLNLYMAERQFTDGTSGVADEEYLVESIIYPEVLIVEGYDNVMVAYTHLSESELLSLVEFIRSLSEE
;
A
#
# COMPACT_ATOMS: atom_id res chain seq x y z
N MET A 1 -38.52 65.57 -20.67
CA MET A 1 -38.01 64.68 -19.61
C MET A 1 -38.34 63.20 -19.82
N LYS A 2 -39.60 62.82 -20.11
CA LYS A 2 -39.98 61.41 -20.34
C LYS A 2 -39.24 60.72 -21.52
N LEU A 3 -39.05 61.41 -22.65
CA LEU A 3 -38.33 60.86 -23.83
C LEU A 3 -36.83 60.61 -23.59
N ALA A 4 -36.17 61.49 -22.82
CA ALA A 4 -34.75 61.34 -22.50
C ALA A 4 -34.52 60.18 -21.51
N LEU A 5 -35.46 59.96 -20.59
CA LEU A 5 -35.42 58.86 -19.64
C LEU A 5 -35.61 57.50 -20.33
N THR A 6 -36.49 57.41 -21.35
CA THR A 6 -36.69 56.18 -22.13
C THR A 6 -35.47 55.80 -22.98
N HIS A 7 -34.74 56.78 -23.55
CA HIS A 7 -33.52 56.51 -24.30
C HIS A 7 -32.35 56.10 -23.41
N LEU A 8 -32.23 56.68 -22.22
CA LEU A 8 -31.20 56.31 -21.25
C LEU A 8 -31.41 54.87 -20.72
N SER A 9 -32.66 54.49 -20.41
CA SER A 9 -33.00 53.13 -20.00
C SER A 9 -32.74 52.10 -21.11
N ALA A 10 -33.00 52.44 -22.37
CA ALA A 10 -32.70 51.57 -23.51
C ALA A 10 -31.19 51.35 -23.69
N LEU A 11 -30.39 52.42 -23.55
CA LEU A 11 -28.92 52.34 -23.60
C LEU A 11 -28.34 51.48 -22.46
N LEU A 12 -28.91 51.57 -21.27
CA LEU A 12 -28.49 50.78 -20.11
C LEU A 12 -28.85 49.29 -20.26
N LEU A 13 -30.01 48.97 -20.83
CA LEU A 13 -30.40 47.59 -21.14
C LEU A 13 -29.50 46.96 -22.21
N VAL A 14 -29.12 47.73 -23.23
CA VAL A 14 -28.20 47.29 -24.28
C VAL A 14 -26.80 47.06 -23.71
N SER A 15 -26.31 47.93 -22.82
CA SER A 15 -25.01 47.71 -22.18
C SER A 15 -25.03 46.48 -21.26
N MET A 16 -26.06 46.28 -20.43
CA MET A 16 -26.20 45.05 -19.65
C MET A 16 -26.22 43.81 -20.55
N ALA A 17 -26.96 43.81 -21.65
CA ALA A 17 -27.00 42.66 -22.57
C ALA A 17 -25.64 42.35 -23.21
N LEU A 18 -24.85 43.38 -23.57
CA LEU A 18 -23.53 43.22 -24.21
C LEU A 18 -22.42 42.79 -23.24
N PHE A 19 -22.57 43.09 -21.94
CA PHE A 19 -21.57 42.75 -20.91
C PHE A 19 -21.93 41.54 -20.03
N SER A 20 -23.19 41.08 -20.02
CA SER A 20 -23.67 40.02 -19.09
C SER A 20 -23.17 38.60 -19.41
N CYS A 21 -22.64 38.35 -20.61
CA CYS A 21 -22.25 36.98 -21.05
C CYS A 21 -20.77 36.82 -21.44
N ARG A 22 -19.85 37.64 -20.91
CA ARG A 22 -18.40 37.43 -21.13
C ARG A 22 -17.76 36.71 -19.95
N GLY A 23 -17.18 35.54 -20.21
CA GLY A 23 -16.40 34.78 -19.22
C GLY A 23 -17.13 33.65 -18.51
N GLN A 24 -18.33 33.25 -18.96
CA GLN A 24 -18.98 32.05 -18.43
C GLN A 24 -18.20 30.81 -18.84
N THR A 25 -17.83 29.99 -17.85
CA THR A 25 -17.32 28.64 -18.10
C THR A 25 -18.47 27.76 -18.60
N THR A 26 -18.14 26.79 -19.45
CA THR A 26 -19.10 25.81 -19.94
C THR A 26 -18.61 24.42 -19.60
N ASP A 27 -19.53 23.54 -19.19
CA ASP A 27 -19.26 22.12 -18.96
C ASP A 27 -19.18 21.33 -20.28
N LYS A 28 -19.58 21.95 -21.40
CA LYS A 28 -19.53 21.32 -22.72
C LYS A 28 -18.13 21.44 -23.31
N PRO A 29 -17.71 20.48 -24.14
CA PRO A 29 -16.49 20.61 -24.91
C PRO A 29 -16.45 21.95 -25.68
N PRO A 30 -15.29 22.62 -25.73
CA PRO A 30 -15.15 23.88 -26.44
C PRO A 30 -15.60 23.76 -27.90
N VAL A 31 -16.35 24.76 -28.38
CA VAL A 31 -16.76 24.83 -29.78
C VAL A 31 -15.52 25.05 -30.64
N ARG A 32 -15.18 24.06 -31.46
CA ARG A 32 -14.13 24.16 -32.47
C ARG A 32 -14.77 24.32 -33.84
N THR A 33 -14.37 25.34 -34.59
CA THR A 33 -14.97 25.64 -35.90
C THR A 33 -14.42 24.76 -37.02
N HIS A 34 -13.22 24.20 -36.85
CA HIS A 34 -12.57 23.31 -37.81
C HIS A 34 -12.11 22.04 -37.11
N PHE A 35 -12.64 20.88 -37.52
CA PHE A 35 -12.34 19.56 -36.93
C PHE A 35 -11.47 18.65 -37.80
N ASN A 36 -11.22 19.04 -39.05
CA ASN A 36 -10.69 18.21 -40.13
C ASN A 36 -9.39 17.43 -39.82
N MET A 37 -8.57 17.86 -38.86
CA MET A 37 -7.37 17.13 -38.41
C MET A 37 -7.24 17.01 -36.89
N ASN A 38 -8.26 17.45 -36.14
CA ASN A 38 -8.27 17.31 -34.68
C ASN A 38 -8.50 15.85 -34.28
N PHE A 39 -9.37 15.18 -35.03
CA PHE A 39 -9.62 13.75 -34.93
C PHE A 39 -9.32 13.17 -36.30
N GLN A 40 -8.32 12.30 -36.37
CA GLN A 40 -7.87 11.70 -37.62
C GLN A 40 -8.51 10.31 -37.76
N GLU A 41 -8.68 9.85 -39.00
CA GLU A 41 -9.17 8.50 -39.34
C GLU A 41 -8.07 7.43 -39.13
N ARG A 42 -7.38 7.52 -37.99
CA ARG A 42 -6.44 6.53 -37.46
C ARG A 42 -6.63 6.50 -35.95
N PHE A 43 -6.45 5.33 -35.35
CA PHE A 43 -6.52 5.21 -33.91
C PHE A 43 -5.13 5.37 -33.29
N ASN A 44 -5.03 6.24 -32.30
CA ASN A 44 -3.87 6.29 -31.41
C ASN A 44 -4.00 5.24 -30.29
N ALA A 45 -2.91 5.01 -29.56
CA ALA A 45 -2.96 4.22 -28.33
C ALA A 45 -3.97 4.84 -27.35
N GLN A 46 -4.73 3.99 -26.66
CA GLN A 46 -5.78 4.37 -25.69
C GLN A 46 -6.94 5.20 -26.29
N GLN A 47 -7.11 5.19 -27.61
CA GLN A 47 -8.29 5.75 -28.27
C GLN A 47 -9.43 4.72 -28.32
N GLU A 48 -10.67 5.21 -28.28
CA GLU A 48 -11.85 4.39 -28.54
C GLU A 48 -11.85 3.91 -30.00
N ASN A 49 -12.16 2.63 -30.21
CA ASN A 49 -12.28 2.00 -31.51
C ASN A 49 -13.62 1.24 -31.62
N PRO A 50 -14.57 1.70 -32.46
CA PRO A 50 -15.90 1.10 -32.57
C PRO A 50 -15.92 -0.26 -33.29
N PHE A 51 -14.79 -0.73 -33.83
CA PHE A 51 -14.72 -2.00 -34.53
C PHE A 51 -14.72 -3.23 -33.60
N PHE A 52 -14.11 -3.11 -32.42
CA PHE A 52 -14.02 -4.19 -31.45
C PHE A 52 -15.08 -4.06 -30.36
N GLU A 53 -15.54 -5.18 -29.82
CA GLU A 53 -16.60 -5.23 -28.79
C GLU A 53 -16.22 -4.49 -27.50
N ASP A 54 -14.93 -4.49 -27.13
CA ASP A 54 -14.39 -3.81 -25.94
C ASP A 54 -14.12 -2.32 -26.16
N GLY A 55 -14.34 -1.80 -27.37
CA GLY A 55 -14.12 -0.40 -27.71
C GLY A 55 -12.64 0.04 -27.68
N MET A 56 -11.68 -0.88 -27.52
CA MET A 56 -10.26 -0.53 -27.37
C MET A 56 -9.53 -0.55 -28.70
N ALA A 57 -8.78 0.52 -29.01
CA ALA A 57 -7.82 0.50 -30.12
C ALA A 57 -6.60 -0.39 -29.82
N MET A 58 -6.17 -0.44 -28.56
CA MET A 58 -5.07 -1.28 -28.10
C MET A 58 -5.54 -2.74 -28.06
N ARG A 59 -4.84 -3.63 -28.76
CA ARG A 59 -5.10 -5.08 -28.70
C ARG A 59 -4.05 -5.75 -27.84
N LEU A 60 -4.49 -6.68 -26.99
CA LEU A 60 -3.59 -7.56 -26.27
C LEU A 60 -2.85 -8.44 -27.29
N PRO A 61 -1.51 -8.56 -27.17
CA PRO A 61 -0.76 -9.56 -27.93
C PRO A 61 -1.29 -10.97 -27.63
N VAL A 62 -1.17 -11.87 -28.61
CA VAL A 62 -1.50 -13.28 -28.40
C VAL A 62 -0.55 -13.87 -27.34
N GLU A 63 -1.07 -14.77 -26.51
CA GLU A 63 -0.28 -15.44 -25.48
C GLU A 63 0.92 -16.19 -26.10
N GLY A 64 2.06 -16.18 -25.39
CA GLY A 64 3.32 -16.78 -25.86
C GLY A 64 4.08 -15.96 -26.91
N THR A 65 3.61 -14.76 -27.28
CA THR A 65 4.35 -13.89 -28.20
C THR A 65 5.57 -13.26 -27.52
N VAL A 66 6.73 -13.35 -28.18
CA VAL A 66 7.97 -12.70 -27.73
C VAL A 66 8.32 -11.57 -28.70
N ALA A 67 8.34 -10.34 -28.20
CA ALA A 67 8.70 -9.18 -29.00
C ALA A 67 10.20 -9.15 -29.32
N ARG A 68 10.55 -8.69 -30.52
CA ARG A 68 11.95 -8.56 -30.95
C ARG A 68 12.71 -7.61 -30.02
N GLY A 69 13.85 -8.06 -29.50
CA GLY A 69 14.67 -7.29 -28.56
C GLY A 69 14.22 -7.36 -27.11
N LEU A 70 13.11 -8.05 -26.81
CA LEU A 70 12.60 -8.29 -25.46
C LEU A 70 12.64 -9.79 -25.11
N LEU A 71 13.64 -10.51 -25.62
CA LEU A 71 13.87 -11.90 -25.22
C LEU A 71 14.42 -11.91 -23.78
N ARG A 72 13.61 -12.40 -22.86
CA ARG A 72 13.96 -12.58 -21.43
C ARG A 72 14.67 -13.91 -21.24
N HIS A 73 15.94 -13.97 -21.63
CA HIS A 73 16.75 -15.19 -21.52
C HIS A 73 17.47 -15.29 -20.17
N ASP A 74 17.79 -14.15 -19.56
CA ASP A 74 18.45 -14.05 -18.26
C ASP A 74 17.40 -14.11 -17.14
N THR A 75 17.22 -15.29 -16.57
CA THR A 75 16.24 -15.54 -15.49
C THR A 75 16.60 -14.77 -14.23
N ALA A 76 17.89 -14.59 -13.94
CA ALA A 76 18.33 -13.82 -12.78
C ALA A 76 17.88 -12.36 -12.89
N LEU A 77 18.04 -11.75 -14.07
CA LEU A 77 17.66 -10.35 -14.28
C LEU A 77 16.14 -10.14 -14.39
N PHE A 78 15.43 -11.02 -15.11
CA PHE A 78 14.02 -10.81 -15.47
C PHE A 78 13.02 -11.46 -14.52
N GLU A 79 13.45 -12.47 -13.75
CA GLU A 79 12.59 -13.24 -12.84
C GLU A 79 13.13 -13.27 -11.41
N GLY A 80 14.41 -12.93 -11.19
CA GLY A 80 15.04 -12.97 -9.87
C GLY A 80 15.43 -14.39 -9.44
N LEU A 81 15.58 -15.31 -10.41
CA LEU A 81 15.85 -16.73 -10.17
C LEU A 81 17.21 -17.14 -10.74
N ASP A 82 17.97 -17.94 -9.99
CA ASP A 82 19.22 -18.55 -10.46
C ASP A 82 18.97 -19.73 -11.42
N GLU A 83 20.05 -20.41 -11.83
CA GLU A 83 19.97 -21.55 -12.76
C GLU A 83 19.29 -22.78 -12.16
N GLN A 84 19.21 -22.87 -10.82
CA GLN A 84 18.59 -23.96 -10.08
C GLN A 84 17.10 -23.71 -9.82
N GLY A 85 16.64 -22.46 -9.99
CA GLY A 85 15.29 -22.02 -9.73
C GLY A 85 15.10 -21.42 -8.33
N ASP A 86 16.19 -21.19 -7.60
CA ASP A 86 16.18 -20.52 -6.30
C ASP A 86 16.30 -19.00 -6.49
N PHE A 87 15.84 -18.23 -5.50
CA PHE A 87 15.91 -16.77 -5.58
C PHE A 87 17.35 -16.28 -5.44
N VAL A 88 17.74 -15.36 -6.33
CA VAL A 88 19.08 -14.76 -6.28
C VAL A 88 19.26 -13.94 -5.00
N THR A 89 20.43 -14.04 -4.38
CA THR A 89 20.74 -13.33 -3.13
C THR A 89 21.38 -11.96 -3.36
N GLU A 90 21.83 -11.67 -4.58
CA GLU A 90 22.54 -10.45 -4.92
C GLU A 90 21.88 -9.73 -6.10
N ILE A 91 21.93 -8.41 -6.05
CA ILE A 91 21.40 -7.54 -7.12
C ILE A 91 22.35 -7.59 -8.33
N PRO A 92 21.86 -7.88 -9.55
CA PRO A 92 22.69 -8.01 -10.75
C PRO A 92 23.13 -6.65 -11.35
N PHE A 93 23.31 -5.62 -10.52
CA PHE A 93 23.70 -4.27 -10.91
C PHE A 93 24.70 -3.66 -9.93
N ASP A 94 25.54 -2.76 -10.44
CA ASP A 94 26.45 -1.99 -9.60
C ASP A 94 25.67 -1.01 -8.70
N LEU A 95 25.87 -1.13 -7.39
CA LEU A 95 25.26 -0.27 -6.37
C LEU A 95 25.91 1.11 -6.33
N THR A 96 25.71 1.88 -7.39
CA THR A 96 26.13 3.28 -7.46
C THR A 96 25.16 4.19 -6.70
N ARG A 97 25.65 5.38 -6.33
CA ARG A 97 24.81 6.41 -5.70
C ARG A 97 23.56 6.71 -6.55
N ASP A 98 23.75 6.95 -7.84
CA ASP A 98 22.65 7.30 -8.74
C ASP A 98 21.61 6.17 -8.85
N PHE A 99 22.05 4.90 -8.84
CA PHE A 99 21.15 3.75 -8.84
C PHE A 99 20.31 3.68 -7.56
N LEU A 100 20.91 3.92 -6.39
CA LEU A 100 20.17 3.99 -5.12
C LEU A 100 19.15 5.14 -5.08
N TYR A 101 19.52 6.35 -5.56
CA TYR A 101 18.58 7.46 -5.62
C TYR A 101 17.47 7.24 -6.65
N ARG A 102 17.76 6.53 -7.74
CA ARG A 102 16.73 6.07 -8.68
C ARG A 102 15.76 5.09 -8.00
N GLY A 103 16.29 4.17 -7.20
CA GLY A 103 15.52 3.26 -6.38
C GLY A 103 14.60 4.00 -5.41
N LYS A 104 15.12 5.00 -4.71
CA LYS A 104 14.35 5.88 -3.83
C LYS A 104 13.19 6.57 -4.56
N ASP A 105 13.46 7.23 -5.68
CA ASP A 105 12.44 7.94 -6.46
C ASP A 105 11.31 6.98 -6.89
N ARG A 106 11.66 5.77 -7.32
CA ARG A 106 10.68 4.75 -7.70
C ARG A 106 9.91 4.20 -6.50
N TYR A 107 10.59 3.98 -5.37
CA TYR A 107 9.96 3.56 -4.12
C TYR A 107 8.94 4.59 -3.61
N ASP A 108 9.33 5.86 -3.59
CA ASP A 108 8.47 6.96 -3.12
C ASP A 108 7.18 7.09 -3.97
N ILE A 109 7.26 6.80 -5.27
CA ILE A 109 6.12 6.85 -6.20
C ILE A 109 5.20 5.64 -6.04
N PHE A 110 5.75 4.43 -5.98
CA PHE A 110 4.96 3.20 -6.12
C PHE A 110 4.73 2.44 -4.80
N CYS A 111 5.69 2.49 -3.87
CA CYS A 111 5.76 1.60 -2.72
C CYS A 111 5.43 2.32 -1.40
N GLN A 112 5.91 3.55 -1.21
CA GLN A 112 5.76 4.35 0.02
C GLN A 112 4.30 4.49 0.47
N MET A 113 3.38 4.59 -0.49
CA MET A 113 1.95 4.79 -0.26
C MET A 113 1.34 3.71 0.67
N CYS A 114 1.87 2.48 0.59
CA CYS A 114 1.47 1.34 1.41
C CYS A 114 2.53 0.97 2.45
N HIS A 115 3.81 0.93 2.05
CA HIS A 115 4.91 0.46 2.91
C HIS A 115 5.54 1.54 3.81
N GLY A 116 5.11 2.79 3.72
CA GLY A 116 5.65 3.90 4.51
C GLY A 116 6.97 4.44 3.95
N GLY A 117 7.31 5.69 4.30
CA GLY A 117 8.53 6.35 3.79
C GLY A 117 9.82 5.74 4.35
N THR A 118 9.73 5.15 5.55
CA THR A 118 10.80 4.44 6.24
C THR A 118 10.76 2.93 5.99
N GLY A 119 9.75 2.41 5.30
CA GLY A 119 9.58 0.96 5.09
C GLY A 119 8.99 0.21 6.29
N ASP A 120 8.29 0.93 7.18
CA ASP A 120 7.69 0.40 8.41
C ASP A 120 6.28 -0.21 8.22
N GLY A 121 5.73 -0.17 7.00
CA GLY A 121 4.37 -0.65 6.72
C GLY A 121 3.28 0.37 7.07
N GLN A 122 3.64 1.57 7.53
CA GLN A 122 2.70 2.61 7.98
C GLN A 122 2.42 3.65 6.88
N GLY A 123 2.26 3.19 5.64
CA GLY A 123 1.84 4.05 4.54
C GLY A 123 0.45 4.65 4.76
N ILE A 124 0.15 5.78 4.11
CA ILE A 124 -1.14 6.48 4.26
C ILE A 124 -2.35 5.61 3.89
N ILE A 125 -2.18 4.62 3.00
CA ILE A 125 -3.25 3.66 2.68
C ILE A 125 -3.46 2.67 3.82
N MET A 126 -2.41 2.29 4.56
CA MET A 126 -2.51 1.34 5.66
C MET A 126 -3.07 2.00 6.93
N THR A 127 -2.73 3.25 7.18
CA THR A 127 -3.22 4.02 8.33
C THR A 127 -4.61 4.63 8.12
N GLY A 128 -5.14 4.59 6.88
CA GLY A 128 -6.43 5.19 6.51
C GLY A 128 -7.68 4.34 6.77
N GLN A 129 -7.55 3.15 7.37
CA GLN A 129 -8.67 2.24 7.70
C GLN A 129 -9.55 1.85 6.49
N TYR A 130 -8.92 1.58 5.34
CA TYR A 130 -9.62 1.31 4.08
C TYR A 130 -10.02 -0.16 3.86
N GLY A 131 -9.83 -1.07 4.81
CA GLY A 131 -10.12 -2.50 4.58
C GLY A 131 -9.03 -3.21 3.77
N TYR A 132 -7.77 -2.74 3.84
CA TYR A 132 -6.63 -3.42 3.23
C TYR A 132 -5.90 -4.28 4.25
N VAL A 133 -5.37 -5.42 3.79
CA VAL A 133 -4.41 -6.20 4.58
C VAL A 133 -3.15 -5.34 4.77
N PRO A 134 -2.67 -5.12 6.00
CA PRO A 134 -1.50 -4.31 6.28
C PRO A 134 -0.27 -4.75 5.47
N ALA A 135 0.48 -3.77 4.98
CA ALA A 135 1.77 -4.03 4.37
C ALA A 135 2.77 -4.44 5.45
N PRO A 136 3.54 -5.53 5.27
CA PRO A 136 4.56 -5.91 6.24
C PRO A 136 5.67 -4.87 6.30
N THR A 137 6.24 -4.69 7.49
CA THR A 137 7.48 -3.91 7.69
C THR A 137 8.67 -4.61 7.03
N PHE A 138 9.56 -3.85 6.41
CA PHE A 138 10.82 -4.38 5.87
C PHE A 138 11.86 -4.64 6.97
N HIS A 139 11.64 -4.16 8.18
CA HIS A 139 12.61 -4.18 9.27
C HIS A 139 12.61 -5.45 10.11
N ARG A 140 11.58 -6.30 10.00
CA ARG A 140 11.51 -7.60 10.69
C ARG A 140 12.58 -8.56 10.18
N GLU A 141 13.04 -9.46 11.03
CA GLU A 141 14.11 -10.43 10.72
C GLU A 141 13.81 -11.23 9.44
N ALA A 142 12.62 -11.82 9.34
CA ALA A 142 12.19 -12.56 8.17
C ALA A 142 12.20 -11.73 6.86
N SER A 143 11.98 -10.41 6.91
CA SER A 143 12.12 -9.54 5.72
C SER A 143 13.60 -9.23 5.42
N ARG A 144 14.48 -9.21 6.43
CA ARG A 144 15.92 -8.98 6.22
C ARG A 144 16.62 -10.20 5.65
N GLU A 145 16.20 -11.40 6.06
CA GLU A 145 16.76 -12.67 5.59
C GLU A 145 16.23 -13.11 4.23
N MET A 146 15.08 -12.58 3.81
CA MET A 146 14.51 -12.81 2.48
C MET A 146 15.52 -12.48 1.38
N PRO A 147 15.72 -13.32 0.35
CA PRO A 147 16.66 -13.05 -0.74
C PRO A 147 16.20 -11.90 -1.66
N ASP A 148 17.14 -11.23 -2.31
CA ASP A 148 16.87 -10.07 -3.18
C ASP A 148 15.94 -10.41 -4.35
N GLY A 149 16.09 -11.61 -4.92
CA GLY A 149 15.23 -12.13 -5.98
C GLY A 149 13.77 -12.31 -5.56
N GLU A 150 13.51 -12.60 -4.28
CA GLU A 150 12.14 -12.71 -3.78
C GLU A 150 11.45 -11.34 -3.71
N PHE A 151 12.17 -10.29 -3.28
CA PHE A 151 11.67 -8.92 -3.37
C PHE A 151 11.40 -8.50 -4.82
N TYR A 152 12.31 -8.83 -5.74
CA TYR A 152 12.11 -8.56 -7.16
C TYR A 152 10.85 -9.28 -7.69
N SER A 153 10.70 -10.57 -7.37
CA SER A 153 9.55 -11.37 -7.79
C SER A 153 8.24 -10.84 -7.20
N ALA A 154 8.23 -10.43 -5.93
CA ALA A 154 7.06 -9.80 -5.32
C ALA A 154 6.64 -8.53 -6.08
N ILE A 155 7.59 -7.69 -6.53
CA ILE A 155 7.28 -6.50 -7.33
C ILE A 155 6.80 -6.89 -8.75
N ALA A 156 7.44 -7.87 -9.37
CA ALA A 156 7.17 -8.28 -10.74
C ALA A 156 5.84 -9.06 -10.87
N ASN A 157 5.57 -9.98 -9.97
CA ASN A 157 4.46 -10.93 -10.05
C ASN A 157 3.32 -10.59 -9.07
N GLY A 158 3.58 -9.74 -8.08
CA GLY A 158 2.70 -9.55 -6.94
C GLY A 158 2.92 -10.65 -5.89
N ILE A 159 2.39 -10.44 -4.69
CA ILE A 159 2.42 -11.44 -3.62
C ILE A 159 1.14 -11.35 -2.78
N ARG A 160 0.40 -12.45 -2.69
CA ARG A 160 -0.88 -12.53 -1.95
C ARG A 160 -1.85 -11.41 -2.36
N THR A 161 -2.04 -10.41 -1.49
CA THR A 161 -2.92 -9.25 -1.71
C THR A 161 -2.23 -8.08 -2.40
N MET A 162 -0.89 -8.10 -2.50
CA MET A 162 -0.13 -7.07 -3.21
C MET A 162 -0.17 -7.35 -4.72
N PRO A 163 -0.61 -6.38 -5.55
CA PRO A 163 -0.69 -6.56 -7.01
C PRO A 163 0.69 -6.59 -7.66
N SER A 164 0.75 -7.09 -8.89
CA SER A 164 1.93 -6.96 -9.75
C SER A 164 2.12 -5.51 -10.20
N TYR A 165 3.38 -5.05 -10.18
CA TYR A 165 3.80 -3.76 -10.73
C TYR A 165 4.56 -3.90 -12.05
N ALA A 166 4.58 -5.09 -12.67
CA ALA A 166 5.42 -5.34 -13.83
C ALA A 166 5.07 -4.51 -15.07
N THR A 167 3.83 -4.06 -15.19
CA THR A 167 3.37 -3.23 -16.32
C THR A 167 3.75 -1.76 -16.16
N GLN A 168 4.03 -1.32 -14.93
CA GLN A 168 4.28 0.09 -14.59
C GLN A 168 5.76 0.37 -14.32
N ILE A 169 6.50 -0.62 -13.79
CA ILE A 169 7.89 -0.47 -13.37
C ILE A 169 8.80 -1.31 -14.26
N ASN A 170 9.81 -0.67 -14.85
CA ASN A 170 10.82 -1.33 -15.68
C ASN A 170 11.71 -2.27 -14.85
N VAL A 171 12.31 -3.27 -15.50
CA VAL A 171 13.13 -4.30 -14.84
C VAL A 171 14.27 -3.71 -13.99
N GLU A 172 15.03 -2.77 -14.55
CA GLU A 172 16.11 -2.07 -13.84
C GLU A 172 15.60 -1.30 -12.62
N ASP A 173 14.45 -0.63 -12.77
CA ASP A 173 13.83 0.15 -11.70
C ASP A 173 13.32 -0.75 -10.55
N ARG A 174 12.91 -2.00 -10.85
CA ARG A 174 12.55 -2.97 -9.79
C ARG A 174 13.76 -3.34 -8.97
N TRP A 175 14.89 -3.63 -9.60
CA TRP A 175 16.15 -3.90 -8.89
C TRP A 175 16.66 -2.69 -8.10
N ALA A 176 16.48 -1.48 -8.64
CA ALA A 176 16.80 -0.25 -7.92
C ALA A 176 15.93 -0.08 -6.67
N ILE A 177 14.63 -0.41 -6.73
CA ILE A 177 13.75 -0.44 -5.57
C ILE A 177 14.26 -1.46 -4.54
N VAL A 178 14.64 -2.67 -4.95
CA VAL A 178 15.21 -3.69 -4.04
C VAL A 178 16.45 -3.16 -3.34
N ALA A 179 17.37 -2.52 -4.08
CA ALA A 179 18.55 -1.87 -3.49
C ALA A 179 18.18 -0.81 -2.43
N TYR A 180 17.14 -0.02 -2.71
CA TYR A 180 16.66 0.98 -1.76
C TYR A 180 15.97 0.37 -0.53
N ILE A 181 15.22 -0.73 -0.69
CA ILE A 181 14.66 -1.49 0.44
C ILE A 181 15.80 -1.98 1.37
N ARG A 182 16.90 -2.49 0.80
CA ARG A 182 18.09 -2.85 1.59
C ARG A 182 18.74 -1.65 2.30
N ALA A 183 18.74 -0.49 1.65
CA ALA A 183 19.20 0.74 2.29
C ALA A 183 18.29 1.16 3.47
N LEU A 184 16.97 1.02 3.34
CA LEU A 184 16.01 1.26 4.43
C LEU A 184 16.21 0.29 5.59
N GLN A 185 16.41 -1.00 5.29
CA GLN A 185 16.74 -1.99 6.33
C GLN A 185 18.02 -1.58 7.05
N ARG A 186 19.07 -1.23 6.31
CA ARG A 186 20.32 -0.78 6.91
C ARG A 186 20.12 0.47 7.77
N SER A 187 19.32 1.45 7.34
CA SER A 187 19.13 2.70 8.09
C SER A 187 18.58 2.51 9.51
N GLN A 188 17.81 1.43 9.76
CA GLN A 188 17.30 1.13 11.11
C GLN A 188 18.24 0.29 11.97
N PHE A 189 19.24 -0.37 11.38
CA PHE A 189 20.13 -1.31 12.08
C PHE A 189 21.62 -0.97 11.92
N VAL A 190 21.98 0.27 11.56
CA VAL A 190 23.39 0.70 11.56
C VAL A 190 23.88 0.80 13.02
N PRO A 191 24.98 0.11 13.39
CA PRO A 191 25.56 0.28 14.72
C PRO A 191 26.23 1.65 14.87
N GLU A 192 26.16 2.26 16.05
CA GLU A 192 26.76 3.59 16.33
C GLU A 192 28.25 3.65 15.96
N THR A 193 29.00 2.55 16.15
CA THR A 193 30.42 2.45 15.81
C THR A 193 30.70 2.57 14.31
N GLU A 194 29.75 2.21 13.45
CA GLU A 194 29.85 2.44 12.01
C GLU A 194 29.50 3.89 11.68
N MET A 195 28.56 4.50 12.41
CA MET A 195 28.20 5.91 12.23
C MET A 195 29.34 6.86 12.58
N ASP A 196 30.21 6.51 13.54
CA ASP A 196 31.42 7.26 13.91
C ASP A 196 32.40 7.45 12.74
N GLN A 197 32.30 6.64 11.69
CA GLN A 197 33.11 6.78 10.48
C GLN A 197 32.70 7.98 9.63
N PHE A 198 31.50 8.51 9.86
CA PHE A 198 30.95 9.66 9.15
C PHE A 198 31.06 10.91 10.02
N ASP A 199 31.24 12.07 9.38
CA ASP A 199 31.32 13.37 10.04
C ASP A 199 29.90 13.83 10.47
N ILE A 200 29.32 13.13 11.45
CA ILE A 200 27.94 13.30 11.90
C ILE A 200 27.94 13.51 13.42
N ASN A 201 27.23 14.54 13.89
CA ASN A 201 27.03 14.79 15.32
C ASN A 201 25.83 13.99 15.85
N LEU A 202 26.06 12.75 16.28
CA LEU A 202 25.02 11.86 16.81
C LEU A 202 24.25 12.45 18.00
N ALA A 203 24.94 13.20 18.86
CA ALA A 203 24.31 13.81 20.04
C ALA A 203 23.28 14.88 19.66
N GLU A 204 23.59 15.68 18.64
CA GLU A 204 22.70 16.71 18.10
C GLU A 204 21.47 16.09 17.44
N LEU A 205 21.66 15.12 16.53
CA LEU A 205 20.55 14.40 15.88
C LEU A 205 19.61 13.74 16.88
N ARG A 206 20.17 13.14 17.94
CA ARG A 206 19.36 12.51 18.99
C ARG A 206 18.53 13.53 19.77
N ASN A 207 19.09 14.70 20.05
CA ASN A 207 18.36 15.77 20.73
C ASN A 207 17.23 16.33 19.83
N GLU A 208 17.50 16.51 18.53
CA GLU A 208 16.47 16.92 17.56
C GLU A 208 15.34 15.89 17.48
N PHE A 209 15.68 14.61 17.42
CA PHE A 209 14.69 13.53 17.42
C PHE A 209 13.79 13.58 18.65
N PHE A 210 14.37 13.62 19.86
CA PHE A 210 13.57 13.66 21.09
C PHE A 210 12.72 14.93 21.20
N ALA A 211 13.23 16.08 20.77
CA ALA A 211 12.47 17.32 20.75
C ALA A 211 11.26 17.24 19.79
N GLU A 212 11.44 16.61 18.62
CA GLU A 212 10.33 16.40 17.68
C GLU A 212 9.33 15.36 18.21
N GLN A 213 9.78 14.28 18.85
CA GLN A 213 8.87 13.32 19.50
C GLN A 213 8.04 13.99 20.59
N GLU A 214 8.66 14.77 21.49
CA GLU A 214 7.95 15.53 22.52
C GLU A 214 6.92 16.50 21.91
N ARG A 215 7.28 17.16 20.80
CA ARG A 215 6.37 18.03 20.05
C ARG A 215 5.18 17.24 19.47
N LEU A 216 5.44 16.09 18.84
CA LEU A 216 4.40 15.25 18.24
C LEU A 216 3.48 14.66 19.31
N GLU A 217 4.02 14.22 20.45
CA GLU A 217 3.26 13.76 21.61
C GLU A 217 2.39 14.88 22.18
N ALA A 218 2.93 16.09 22.35
CA ALA A 218 2.16 17.26 22.78
C ALA A 218 1.03 17.61 21.79
N LEU A 219 1.30 17.50 20.48
CA LEU A 219 0.28 17.68 19.44
C LEU A 219 -0.80 16.58 19.51
N ALA A 220 -0.42 15.32 19.69
CA ALA A 220 -1.33 14.20 19.84
C ALA A 220 -2.20 14.35 21.11
N ALA A 221 -1.60 14.69 22.25
CA ALA A 221 -2.31 14.96 23.50
C ALA A 221 -3.25 16.18 23.41
N SER A 222 -2.93 17.17 22.57
CA SER A 222 -3.79 18.33 22.32
C SER A 222 -4.95 18.03 21.36
N ARG A 223 -4.83 16.98 20.52
CA ARG A 223 -5.95 16.46 19.74
C ARG A 223 -6.87 15.73 20.70
N VAL A 224 -7.98 16.37 21.06
CA VAL A 224 -9.12 15.66 21.64
C VAL A 224 -9.52 14.57 20.64
N VAL A 225 -9.27 13.32 20.99
CA VAL A 225 -9.79 12.15 20.27
C VAL A 225 -11.29 12.16 20.51
N VAL A 226 -12.04 12.77 19.59
CA VAL A 226 -13.49 12.68 19.59
C VAL A 226 -13.86 11.33 18.99
N GLY A 227 -13.99 10.33 19.85
CA GLY A 227 -14.75 9.11 19.58
C GLY A 227 -14.00 7.79 19.78
N ASP A 228 -14.59 6.96 20.64
CA ASP A 228 -14.46 5.50 20.75
C ASP A 228 -13.31 5.00 21.65
N ASP A 229 -13.45 5.14 22.97
CA ASP A 229 -12.77 4.30 23.98
C ASP A 229 -13.68 3.17 24.49
N ASP A 230 -14.91 3.06 23.97
CA ASP A 230 -15.82 2.00 24.38
C ASP A 230 -15.40 0.68 23.71
N ILE A 231 -14.95 -0.27 24.53
CA ILE A 231 -14.71 -1.65 24.11
C ILE A 231 -16.08 -2.29 23.86
N SER A 232 -16.32 -2.76 22.63
CA SER A 232 -17.60 -3.39 22.28
C SER A 232 -17.48 -4.38 21.13
N VAL A 233 -18.38 -5.37 21.13
CA VAL A 233 -18.51 -6.36 20.05
C VAL A 233 -18.74 -5.67 18.70
N ALA A 234 -19.61 -4.67 18.65
CA ALA A 234 -19.92 -3.95 17.41
C ALA A 234 -18.70 -3.20 16.84
N ARG A 235 -17.82 -2.69 17.72
CA ARG A 235 -16.55 -2.08 17.29
C ARG A 235 -15.59 -3.15 16.77
N GLY A 236 -15.44 -4.26 17.48
CA GLY A 236 -14.63 -5.39 17.02
C GLY A 236 -15.07 -5.91 15.65
N GLU A 237 -16.38 -6.04 15.42
CA GLU A 237 -16.93 -6.43 14.12
C GLU A 237 -16.55 -5.42 13.02
N ARG A 238 -16.63 -4.12 13.29
CA ARG A 238 -16.16 -3.09 12.34
C ARG A 238 -14.66 -3.21 12.04
N LEU A 239 -13.85 -3.38 13.09
CA LEU A 239 -12.40 -3.51 12.96
C LEU A 239 -12.02 -4.77 12.15
N TYR A 240 -12.74 -5.87 12.33
CA TYR A 240 -12.57 -7.11 11.57
C TYR A 240 -12.74 -6.89 10.06
N VAL A 241 -13.68 -6.05 9.64
CA VAL A 241 -13.86 -5.65 8.24
C VAL A 241 -12.81 -4.63 7.80
N GLN A 242 -12.58 -3.59 8.59
CA GLN A 242 -11.69 -2.46 8.27
C GLN A 242 -10.20 -2.84 8.19
N ASN A 243 -9.81 -3.93 8.85
CA ASN A 243 -8.45 -4.47 8.82
C ASN A 243 -8.33 -5.71 7.91
N ALA A 244 -9.37 -5.99 7.11
CA ALA A 244 -9.42 -7.09 6.15
C ALA A 244 -9.22 -8.50 6.74
N CYS A 245 -9.47 -8.68 8.04
CA CYS A 245 -9.30 -9.98 8.71
C CYS A 245 -10.17 -11.06 8.05
N GLN A 246 -11.34 -10.67 7.53
CA GLN A 246 -12.28 -11.52 6.80
C GLN A 246 -11.74 -12.12 5.49
N ALA A 247 -10.65 -11.57 4.94
CA ALA A 247 -10.02 -12.12 3.74
C ALA A 247 -9.33 -13.47 4.03
N CYS A 248 -8.92 -13.70 5.28
CA CYS A 248 -8.19 -14.90 5.68
C CYS A 248 -8.92 -15.73 6.74
N HIS A 249 -9.58 -15.08 7.69
CA HIS A 249 -10.29 -15.72 8.80
C HIS A 249 -11.79 -15.69 8.54
N SER A 250 -12.46 -16.83 8.72
CA SER A 250 -13.90 -16.93 8.59
C SER A 250 -14.60 -16.88 9.95
N VAL A 251 -15.86 -16.45 9.98
CA VAL A 251 -16.69 -16.43 11.20
C VAL A 251 -17.75 -17.54 11.20
N ASP A 252 -17.78 -18.39 10.17
CA ASP A 252 -18.80 -19.43 9.97
C ASP A 252 -18.22 -20.85 9.94
N GLY A 253 -16.97 -21.03 10.37
CA GLY A 253 -16.31 -22.32 10.46
C GLY A 253 -15.71 -22.84 9.15
N ARG A 254 -15.86 -22.15 8.01
CA ARG A 254 -15.21 -22.58 6.76
C ARG A 254 -13.68 -22.47 6.90
N ALA A 255 -12.96 -23.48 6.42
CA ALA A 255 -11.50 -23.40 6.34
C ALA A 255 -11.08 -22.29 5.37
N GLY A 256 -10.07 -21.50 5.75
CA GLY A 256 -9.53 -20.40 4.96
C GLY A 256 -8.01 -20.40 4.95
N VAL A 257 -7.42 -19.28 4.56
CA VAL A 257 -5.97 -19.05 4.66
C VAL A 257 -5.54 -19.06 6.13
N GLY A 258 -6.38 -18.54 7.03
CA GLY A 258 -6.22 -18.66 8.47
C GLY A 258 -7.35 -19.50 9.10
N PRO A 259 -7.20 -19.89 10.37
CA PRO A 259 -8.24 -20.59 11.11
C PRO A 259 -9.50 -19.74 11.29
N SER A 260 -10.66 -20.40 11.39
CA SER A 260 -11.93 -19.72 11.68
C SER A 260 -11.96 -19.17 13.10
N PHE A 261 -12.62 -18.03 13.29
CA PHE A 261 -12.92 -17.44 14.60
C PHE A 261 -14.16 -18.07 15.26
N LEU A 262 -14.94 -18.87 14.54
CA LEU A 262 -16.10 -19.56 15.11
C LEU A 262 -15.63 -20.55 16.19
N ASN A 263 -16.16 -20.41 17.41
CA ASN A 263 -15.78 -21.23 18.57
C ASN A 263 -14.28 -21.24 18.88
N LEU A 264 -13.57 -20.15 18.58
CA LEU A 264 -12.13 -20.04 18.84
C LEU A 264 -11.82 -19.72 20.30
N TYR A 265 -12.60 -18.84 20.94
CA TYR A 265 -12.28 -18.36 22.28
C TYR A 265 -12.31 -19.52 23.28
N MET A 266 -11.25 -19.66 24.09
CA MET A 266 -11.02 -20.76 25.03
C MET A 266 -10.85 -22.16 24.40
N ALA A 267 -10.73 -22.28 23.08
CA ALA A 267 -10.43 -23.56 22.44
C ALA A 267 -8.95 -23.96 22.64
N GLU A 268 -8.69 -25.26 22.79
CA GLU A 268 -7.32 -25.78 22.79
C GLU A 268 -6.72 -25.72 21.37
N ARG A 269 -5.47 -25.26 21.28
CA ARG A 269 -4.69 -25.16 20.05
C ARG A 269 -3.41 -25.97 20.19
N GLN A 270 -3.05 -26.65 19.11
CA GLN A 270 -1.72 -27.25 18.95
C GLN A 270 -0.91 -26.39 17.98
N PHE A 271 0.36 -26.19 18.32
CA PHE A 271 1.27 -25.35 17.57
C PHE A 271 2.30 -26.20 16.82
N THR A 272 2.88 -25.63 15.78
CA THR A 272 3.88 -26.29 14.93
C THR A 272 5.16 -26.69 15.66
N ASP A 273 5.46 -26.07 16.80
CA ASP A 273 6.60 -26.42 17.67
C ASP A 273 6.31 -27.62 18.61
N GLY A 274 5.10 -28.19 18.53
CA GLY A 274 4.65 -29.31 19.35
C GLY A 274 4.11 -28.92 20.72
N THR A 275 4.06 -27.63 21.06
CA THR A 275 3.40 -27.14 22.27
C THR A 275 1.89 -26.97 22.04
N SER A 276 1.14 -26.82 23.14
CA SER A 276 -0.30 -26.59 23.11
C SER A 276 -0.67 -25.45 24.04
N GLY A 277 -1.66 -24.65 23.65
CA GLY A 277 -2.16 -23.53 24.44
C GLY A 277 -3.68 -23.40 24.34
N VAL A 278 -4.25 -22.54 25.17
CA VAL A 278 -5.67 -22.18 25.09
C VAL A 278 -5.77 -20.85 24.38
N ALA A 279 -6.75 -20.70 23.49
CA ALA A 279 -7.01 -19.45 22.79
C ALA A 279 -7.74 -18.44 23.69
N ASP A 280 -7.06 -18.00 24.75
CA ASP A 280 -7.50 -16.95 25.66
C ASP A 280 -7.20 -15.54 25.11
N GLU A 281 -7.50 -14.50 25.90
CA GLU A 281 -7.30 -13.12 25.49
C GLU A 281 -5.84 -12.78 25.18
N GLU A 282 -4.90 -13.28 25.99
CA GLU A 282 -3.46 -13.06 25.79
C GLU A 282 -2.99 -13.70 24.48
N TYR A 283 -3.39 -14.96 24.23
CA TYR A 283 -3.13 -15.64 22.97
C TYR A 283 -3.65 -14.86 21.75
N LEU A 284 -4.88 -14.36 21.82
CA LEU A 284 -5.50 -13.65 20.70
C LEU A 284 -4.80 -12.32 20.41
N VAL A 285 -4.45 -11.56 21.44
CA VAL A 285 -3.71 -10.30 21.29
C VAL A 285 -2.30 -10.59 20.75
N GLU A 286 -1.59 -11.56 21.32
CA GLU A 286 -0.25 -11.95 20.88
C GLU A 286 -0.27 -12.43 19.42
N SER A 287 -1.24 -13.24 19.02
CA SER A 287 -1.37 -13.74 17.64
C SER A 287 -1.67 -12.62 16.63
N ILE A 288 -2.31 -11.53 17.04
CA ILE A 288 -2.59 -10.38 16.17
C ILE A 288 -1.35 -9.49 15.99
N ILE A 289 -0.55 -9.32 17.05
CA ILE A 289 0.63 -8.45 17.05
C ILE A 289 1.89 -9.20 16.55
N TYR A 290 2.05 -10.46 16.93
CA TYR A 290 3.21 -11.33 16.68
C TYR A 290 2.79 -12.70 16.11
N PRO A 291 2.14 -12.73 14.92
CA PRO A 291 1.58 -13.95 14.35
C PRO A 291 2.59 -15.08 14.08
N GLU A 292 3.88 -14.77 13.98
CA GLU A 292 4.95 -15.73 13.75
C GLU A 292 5.31 -16.59 14.95
N VAL A 293 4.87 -16.21 16.17
CA VAL A 293 5.28 -16.87 17.42
C VAL A 293 4.48 -18.16 17.64
N LEU A 294 3.15 -18.12 17.49
CA LEU A 294 2.24 -19.21 17.82
C LEU A 294 1.49 -19.72 16.59
N ILE A 295 2.22 -20.34 15.67
CA ILE A 295 1.65 -20.88 14.43
C ILE A 295 0.91 -22.17 14.72
N VAL A 296 -0.40 -22.18 14.47
CA VAL A 296 -1.27 -23.35 14.62
C VAL A 296 -0.89 -24.44 13.62
N GLU A 297 -0.85 -25.69 14.09
CA GLU A 297 -0.68 -26.87 13.23
C GLU A 297 -1.68 -26.88 12.05
N GLY A 298 -1.16 -27.13 10.85
CA GLY A 298 -1.93 -27.17 9.60
C GLY A 298 -2.09 -25.82 8.88
N TYR A 299 -1.49 -24.73 9.40
CA TYR A 299 -1.47 -23.43 8.75
C TYR A 299 -0.03 -22.95 8.49
N ASP A 300 0.15 -22.20 7.40
CA ASP A 300 1.42 -21.59 7.04
C ASP A 300 1.62 -20.24 7.76
N ASN A 301 2.89 -19.82 7.92
CA ASN A 301 3.23 -18.49 8.44
C ASN A 301 2.95 -17.38 7.41
N VAL A 302 1.68 -17.01 7.25
CA VAL A 302 1.21 -16.04 6.25
C VAL A 302 0.47 -14.85 6.83
N MET A 303 0.08 -14.92 8.12
CA MET A 303 -0.63 -13.84 8.80
C MET A 303 0.30 -12.64 9.01
N VAL A 304 -0.20 -11.44 8.72
CA VAL A 304 0.56 -10.19 8.90
C VAL A 304 0.37 -9.64 10.30
N ALA A 305 1.37 -8.91 10.81
CA ALA A 305 1.31 -8.26 12.11
C ALA A 305 0.47 -6.97 12.05
N TYR A 306 -0.41 -6.76 13.04
CA TYR A 306 -1.27 -5.58 13.17
C TYR A 306 -0.82 -4.67 14.31
N THR A 307 0.46 -4.25 14.31
CA THR A 307 1.08 -3.44 15.38
C THR A 307 0.55 -2.01 15.48
N HIS A 308 -0.24 -1.56 14.51
CA HIS A 308 -0.80 -0.21 14.46
C HIS A 308 -2.12 -0.07 15.23
N LEU A 309 -2.73 -1.17 15.68
CA LEU A 309 -3.97 -1.15 16.45
C LEU A 309 -3.71 -0.72 17.89
N SER A 310 -4.59 0.13 18.44
CA SER A 310 -4.54 0.52 19.84
C SER A 310 -5.02 -0.61 20.77
N GLU A 311 -4.72 -0.50 22.06
CA GLU A 311 -5.15 -1.47 23.07
C GLU A 311 -6.70 -1.63 23.09
N SER A 312 -7.45 -0.53 23.02
CA SER A 312 -8.92 -0.58 23.01
C SER A 312 -9.49 -1.20 21.72
N GLU A 313 -8.79 -1.05 20.60
CA GLU A 313 -9.13 -1.70 19.32
C GLU A 313 -8.88 -3.21 19.37
N LEU A 314 -7.73 -3.62 19.92
CA LEU A 314 -7.39 -5.03 20.10
C LEU A 314 -8.39 -5.72 21.04
N LEU A 315 -8.70 -5.12 22.19
CA LEU A 315 -9.69 -5.67 23.12
C LEU A 315 -11.08 -5.75 22.49
N SER A 316 -11.47 -4.78 21.66
CA SER A 316 -12.73 -4.84 20.93
C SER A 316 -12.77 -6.00 19.93
N LEU A 317 -11.66 -6.28 19.23
CA LEU A 317 -11.54 -7.46 18.36
C LEU A 317 -11.66 -8.76 19.17
N VAL A 318 -11.04 -8.84 20.34
CA VAL A 318 -11.16 -10.00 21.23
C VAL A 318 -12.61 -10.20 21.69
N GLU A 319 -13.32 -9.15 22.10
CA GLU A 319 -14.75 -9.25 22.47
C GLU A 319 -15.60 -9.73 21.29
N PHE A 320 -15.30 -9.30 20.07
CA PHE A 320 -15.97 -9.81 18.88
C PHE A 320 -15.68 -11.31 18.66
N ILE A 321 -14.43 -11.76 18.74
CA ILE A 321 -14.07 -13.18 18.63
C ILE A 321 -14.76 -14.01 19.73
N ARG A 322 -14.78 -13.49 20.96
CA ARG A 322 -15.49 -14.11 22.09
C ARG A 322 -16.98 -14.27 21.79
N SER A 323 -17.61 -13.26 21.19
CA SER A 323 -19.03 -13.31 20.81
C SER A 323 -19.38 -14.37 19.75
N LEU A 324 -18.38 -14.87 19.02
CA LEU A 324 -18.52 -15.94 18.01
C LEU A 324 -18.33 -17.34 18.60
N SER A 325 -18.07 -17.45 19.90
CA SER A 325 -17.99 -18.72 20.60
C SER A 325 -19.27 -18.90 21.40
N GLU A 326 -19.93 -20.06 21.30
CA GLU A 326 -21.11 -20.34 22.14
C GLU A 326 -20.73 -20.29 23.63
N GLU A 327 -21.58 -19.70 24.48
CA GLU A 327 -21.38 -19.56 25.94
C GLU A 327 -21.02 -20.88 26.65
#